data_AF-A0A1Z9NFC0-F1
#
_entry.id   AF-A0A1Z9NFC0-F1
#
_cell.length_a   1.000
_cell.length_b   1.000
_cell.length_c   1.000
_cell.angle_alpha   90.00
_cell.angle_beta   90.00
_cell.angle_gamma   90.00
#
_symmetry.space_group_name_H-M   'P 1'
#
loop_
_entity.id
_entity.type
_entity.pdbx_description
1 polymer ?
#
loop_
_entity_poly.entity_id
_entity_poly.type
_entity_poly.pdbx_seq_one_letter_code
_entity_poly.pdbx_strand_id
1 'polypeptide(L)' 'MFTRLLILLSIFIIQPIFACGTCFGDPNSSAVNGMNWAIISLLTTTGGVLSGISFSIFTIAKKSKNQIQSKDL' A
#
# COMPACT_ATOMS: atom_id res chain seq x y z
N MET A 1 -36.90 -37.46 -6.90
CA MET A 1 -36.80 -36.65 -5.67
C MET A 1 -35.35 -36.19 -5.41
N PHE A 2 -34.38 -37.11 -5.45
CA PHE A 2 -32.94 -36.84 -5.24
C PHE A 2 -32.34 -35.78 -6.18
N THR A 3 -32.71 -35.79 -7.46
CA THR A 3 -32.21 -34.82 -8.46
C THR A 3 -32.61 -33.38 -8.13
N ARG A 4 -33.80 -33.15 -7.58
CA ARG A 4 -34.25 -31.81 -7.18
C ARG A 4 -33.47 -31.30 -5.96
N LEU A 5 -33.11 -32.19 -5.04
CA LEU A 5 -32.28 -31.89 -3.88
C LEU A 5 -30.87 -31.45 -4.31
N LEU A 6 -30.27 -32.15 -5.29
CA LEU A 6 -28.96 -31.81 -5.84
C LEU A 6 -28.96 -30.44 -6.55
N ILE A 7 -30.03 -30.10 -7.26
CA ILE A 7 -30.18 -28.80 -7.94
C ILE A 7 -30.27 -27.65 -6.92
N LEU A 8 -31.06 -27.83 -5.87
CA LEU A 8 -31.18 -26.85 -4.77
C LEU A 8 -29.86 -26.66 -4.02
N LEU A 9 -29.12 -27.74 -3.79
CA LEU A 9 -27.81 -27.68 -3.12
C LEU A 9 -26.77 -26.96 -3.99
N SER A 10 -26.79 -27.19 -5.31
CA SER A 10 -25.91 -26.50 -6.26
C SER A 10 -26.17 -24.99 -6.30
N ILE A 11 -27.45 -24.57 -6.28
CA ILE A 11 -27.85 -23.15 -6.19
C ILE A 11 -27.41 -22.50 -4.87
N PHE A 12 -27.33 -23.26 -3.77
CA PHE A 12 -26.93 -22.73 -2.46
C PHE A 12 -25.41 -22.56 -2.35
N ILE A 13 -24.64 -23.45 -3.00
CA ILE A 13 -23.17 -23.35 -3.11
C ILE A 13 -22.78 -22.25 -4.10
N ILE A 14 -23.56 -22.08 -5.17
CA ILE A 14 -23.50 -20.91 -6.06
C ILE A 14 -24.24 -19.75 -5.38
N GLN A 15 -23.63 -19.23 -4.32
CA GLN A 15 -23.92 -17.86 -3.89
C GLN A 15 -23.82 -16.97 -5.13
N PRO A 16 -24.74 -15.99 -5.33
CA PRO A 16 -24.65 -15.11 -6.48
C PRO A 16 -23.24 -14.53 -6.49
N ILE A 17 -22.54 -14.70 -7.60
CA ILE A 17 -21.31 -14.00 -7.96
C ILE A 17 -21.60 -12.50 -8.16
N PHE A 18 -22.41 -11.91 -7.26
CA PHE A 18 -22.30 -10.53 -6.86
C PHE A 18 -20.86 -10.38 -6.43
N ALA A 19 -20.04 -9.96 -7.38
CA ALA A 19 -18.68 -9.62 -7.11
C ALA A 19 -18.74 -8.65 -5.94
N CYS A 20 -18.28 -9.13 -4.78
CA CYS A 20 -18.25 -8.32 -3.58
C CYS A 20 -17.55 -7.01 -3.96
N GLY A 21 -17.99 -5.86 -3.46
CA GLY A 21 -17.34 -4.58 -3.74
C GLY A 21 -15.83 -4.57 -3.41
N THR A 22 -15.34 -5.62 -2.72
CA THR A 22 -13.93 -5.93 -2.50
C THR A 22 -13.20 -6.50 -3.72
N CYS A 23 -13.88 -7.18 -4.65
CA CYS A 23 -13.28 -7.86 -5.82
C CYS A 23 -13.06 -6.94 -7.02
N PHE A 24 -13.88 -5.89 -7.20
CA PHE A 24 -13.69 -4.88 -8.25
C PHE A 24 -13.29 -3.50 -7.71
N GLY A 25 -13.25 -3.33 -6.38
CA GLY A 25 -12.93 -2.05 -5.75
C GLY A 25 -14.03 -1.02 -5.96
N ASP A 26 -15.13 -1.15 -5.21
CA ASP A 26 -16.13 -0.08 -5.11
C ASP A 26 -15.51 1.11 -4.35
N PRO A 27 -15.19 2.25 -5.01
CA PRO A 27 -14.50 3.37 -4.38
C PRO A 27 -15.28 4.01 -3.23
N ASN A 28 -16.58 3.71 -3.07
CA ASN A 28 -17.43 4.24 -2.02
C ASN A 28 -17.61 3.27 -0.84
N SER A 29 -17.00 2.08 -0.89
CA SER A 29 -17.09 1.10 0.18
C SER A 29 -16.17 1.46 1.35
N SER A 30 -16.61 1.16 2.58
CA SER A 30 -15.85 1.38 3.82
C SER A 30 -14.47 0.70 3.81
N ALA A 31 -14.32 -0.39 3.05
CA ALA A 31 -13.04 -1.07 2.85
C ALA A 31 -11.99 -0.19 2.14
N VAL A 32 -12.40 0.68 1.21
CA VAL A 32 -11.48 1.49 0.40
C VAL A 32 -10.92 2.67 1.18
N ASN A 33 -11.72 3.21 2.11
CA ASN A 33 -11.24 4.26 3.00
C ASN A 33 -10.08 3.74 3.87
N GLY A 34 -10.20 2.52 4.41
CA GLY A 34 -9.10 1.87 5.14
C GLY A 34 -7.86 1.63 4.26
N MET A 35 -8.06 1.19 3.01
CA MET A 35 -6.96 0.99 2.07
C MET A 35 -6.24 2.29 1.70
N ASN A 36 -6.96 3.41 1.50
CA ASN A 36 -6.34 4.71 1.19
C ASN A 36 -5.42 5.19 2.32
N TRP A 37 -5.86 5.05 3.58
CA TRP A 37 -5.02 5.36 4.74
C TRP A 37 -3.81 4.44 4.88
N ALA A 38 -3.95 3.16 4.53
CA ALA A 38 -2.83 2.23 4.51
C ALA A 38 -1.80 2.59 3.43
N ILE A 39 -2.25 2.97 2.23
CA ILE A 39 -1.38 3.44 1.14
C ILE A 39 -0.59 4.67 1.59
N ILE A 40 -1.25 5.69 2.15
CA ILE A 40 -0.57 6.89 2.65
C ILE A 40 0.50 6.51 3.68
N SER A 41 0.18 5.62 4.62
CA SER A 41 1.11 5.18 5.65
C SER A 41 2.35 4.47 5.08
N LEU A 42 2.18 3.64 4.05
CA LEU A 42 3.27 2.95 3.35
C LEU A 42 4.15 3.94 2.57
N LEU A 43 3.54 4.90 1.87
CA LEU A 43 4.28 5.95 1.15
C LEU A 43 5.05 6.85 2.11
N THR A 44 4.42 7.27 3.21
CA THR A 44 5.06 8.10 4.23
C THR A 44 6.23 7.38 4.89
N THR A 45 6.07 6.09 5.23
CA THR A 45 7.16 5.32 5.85
C THR A 45 8.32 5.15 4.88
N THR A 46 8.05 4.72 3.64
CA THR A 46 9.08 4.50 2.63
C THR A 46 9.78 5.81 2.27
N GLY A 47 9.00 6.86 2.04
CA GLY A 47 9.52 8.21 1.77
C GLY A 47 10.35 8.74 2.92
N GLY A 48 9.87 8.59 4.16
CA GLY A 48 10.57 9.03 5.36
C GLY A 48 11.93 8.35 5.54
N VAL A 49 12.00 7.03 5.37
CA VAL A 49 13.25 6.28 5.46
C VAL A 49 14.23 6.74 4.38
N LEU A 50 13.78 6.82 3.12
CA LEU A 50 14.64 7.21 2.01
C LEU A 50 15.15 8.66 2.14
N SER A 51 14.27 9.58 2.58
CA SER A 51 14.63 10.96 2.89
C SER A 51 15.64 11.07 4.03
N GLY A 52 15.48 10.27 5.09
CA GLY A 52 16.42 10.26 6.23
C GLY A 52 17.83 9.81 5.83
N ILE A 53 17.93 8.77 5.01
CA ILE A 53 19.23 8.28 4.50
C ILE A 53 19.86 9.34 3.59
N SER A 54 19.09 9.89 2.64
CA SER A 54 19.58 10.91 1.71
C SER A 54 20.06 12.17 2.44
N PHE A 55 19.32 12.63 3.45
CA PHE A 55 19.73 13.76 4.28
C PHE A 55 21.01 13.48 5.05
N SER A 56 21.14 12.28 5.62
CA SER A 56 22.35 11.87 6.33
C SER A 56 23.58 11.93 5.42
N ILE A 57 23.49 11.39 4.20
CA ILE A 57 24.59 11.45 3.23
C ILE A 57 24.89 12.90 2.83
N PHE A 58 23.85 13.69 2.55
CA PHE A 58 24.00 15.08 2.14
C PHE A 58 24.71 15.94 3.20
N THR A 59 24.37 15.77 4.48
CA THR A 59 25.00 16.51 5.58
C THR A 59 26.49 16.18 5.71
N ILE A 60 26.86 14.90 5.57
CA ILE A 60 28.25 14.45 5.61
C ILE A 60 29.01 15.01 4.39
N ALA A 61 28.44 14.93 3.19
CA ALA A 61 29.04 15.46 1.97
C ALA A 61 29.29 16.98 2.07
N LYS A 62 28.32 17.74 2.58
CA LYS A 62 28.44 19.19 2.79
C LYS A 62 29.56 19.53 3.79
N LYS A 63 29.65 18.79 4.91
CA LYS A 63 30.70 18.99 5.91
C LYS A 63 32.09 18.64 5.37
N SER A 64 32.19 17.57 4.59
CA SER A 64 33.42 17.16 3.92
C SER A 64 33.93 18.24 2.95
N LYS A 65 33.05 18.76 2.08
CA LYS A 65 33.39 19.84 1.15
C LYS A 65 33.97 21.08 1.86
N ASN A 66 33.39 21.48 2.98
CA ASN A 66 33.86 22.64 3.74
C ASN A 66 35.23 22.40 4.41
N GLN A 67 35.51 21.17 4.87
CA GLN A 67 36.80 20.82 5.48
C GLN A 67 37.92 20.72 4.44
N ILE A 68 37.62 20.16 3.26
CA ILE A 68 38.56 20.09 2.13
C ILE A 68 38.89 21.51 1.66
N GLN A 69 37.87 22.34 1.41
CA GLN A 69 38.05 23.73 0.98
C GLN A 69 38.82 24.61 2.00
N SER A 70 38.77 24.29 3.30
CA SER A 70 39.57 24.99 4.33
C SER A 70 41.03 24.55 4.42
N LYS A 71 41.38 23.40 3.82
CA LYS A 71 42.75 22.90 3.74
C LYS A 71 43.47 23.31 2.45
N ASP A 72 42.71 23.79 1.48
CA ASP A 72 43.21 24.33 0.20
C ASP A 72 43.46 25.86 0.25
N LEU A 73 43.33 26.51 1.42
CA LEU A 73 43.65 27.93 1.66
C LEU A 73 44.81 28.10 2.64
#